data_AF-A0A8K0PL30-F1
#
_entry.id   AF-A0A8K0PL30-F1
#
_cell.length_a   1.000
_cell.length_b   1.000
_cell.length_c   1.000
_cell.angle_alpha   90.00
_cell.angle_beta   90.00
_cell.angle_gamma   90.00
#
_symmetry.space_group_name_H-M   'P 1'
#
loop_
_entity.id
_entity.type
_entity.pdbx_description
1 polymer ?
#
loop_
_entity_poly.entity_id
_entity_poly.type
_entity_poly.pdbx_seq_one_letter_code
_entity_poly.pdbx_strand_id
1 'polypeptide(L)'
;MSRLPVRSTAAIGILLLLFIGVSSKRSAISLLWRKALYSTPHLMSPYRAPLTGCDWPDVIEGSYAVFLHHGCTLEKHKEQVGRQGNLDSRITHVFPETSHHGLYYSTEKVDGVELDAIRSDIAVDMVECDLMVEVDQLWPCI
;
A
#
# COMPACT_ATOMS: atom_id res chain seq x y z
N MET A 1 -43.67 9.85 20.43
CA MET A 1 -42.24 9.92 20.81
C MET A 1 -41.71 8.51 20.98
N SER A 2 -41.20 7.92 19.90
CA SER A 2 -40.68 6.55 19.85
C SER A 2 -39.28 6.50 20.45
N ARG A 3 -39.14 5.85 21.61
CA ARG A 3 -37.84 5.54 22.21
C ARG A 3 -37.22 4.37 21.45
N LEU A 4 -36.19 4.64 20.65
CA LEU A 4 -35.33 3.58 20.11
C LEU A 4 -34.68 2.85 21.30
N PRO A 5 -34.76 1.50 21.36
CA PRO A 5 -34.23 0.76 22.50
C PRO A 5 -32.70 0.83 22.51
N VAL A 6 -32.15 1.32 23.62
CA VAL A 6 -30.71 1.41 23.95
C VAL A 6 -29.96 0.08 23.76
N ARG A 7 -30.67 -1.05 23.74
CA ARG A 7 -30.10 -2.38 23.41
C ARG A 7 -29.61 -2.51 21.97
N SER A 8 -30.24 -1.83 21.00
CA SER A 8 -29.85 -1.92 19.59
C SER A 8 -28.53 -1.22 19.32
N THR A 9 -28.24 -0.10 19.99
CA THR A 9 -26.99 0.66 19.76
C THR A 9 -25.76 -0.07 20.33
N ALA A 10 -25.89 -0.69 21.51
CA ALA A 10 -24.81 -1.49 22.09
C ALA A 10 -24.50 -2.76 21.27
N ALA A 11 -25.53 -3.45 20.77
CA ALA A 11 -25.35 -4.62 19.90
C ALA A 11 -24.70 -4.25 18.56
N ILE A 12 -25.10 -3.13 17.95
CA ILE A 12 -24.47 -2.60 16.73
C ILE A 12 -23.00 -2.22 17.00
N GLY A 13 -22.71 -1.59 18.14
CA GLY A 13 -21.34 -1.25 18.55
C GLY A 13 -20.44 -2.47 18.73
N ILE A 14 -20.93 -3.53 19.40
CA ILE A 14 -20.19 -4.78 19.56
C ILE A 14 -19.97 -5.46 18.20
N LEU A 15 -20.97 -5.49 17.33
CA LEU A 15 -20.86 -6.07 15.99
C LEU A 15 -19.79 -5.32 15.16
N LEU A 16 -19.82 -3.99 15.16
CA LEU A 16 -18.83 -3.15 14.47
C LEU A 16 -17.41 -3.39 14.98
N LEU A 17 -17.22 -3.46 16.30
CA LEU A 17 -15.92 -3.77 16.90
C LEU A 17 -15.43 -5.18 16.52
N LEU A 18 -16.31 -6.16 16.45
CA LEU A 18 -15.98 -7.51 15.98
C LEU A 18 -15.61 -7.50 14.49
N PHE A 19 -16.33 -6.77 13.64
CA PHE A 19 -16.00 -6.65 12.22
C PHE A 19 -14.66 -5.94 11.99
N ILE A 20 -14.40 -4.82 12.68
CA ILE A 20 -13.11 -4.11 12.62
C ILE A 20 -11.98 -5.03 13.09
N GLY A 21 -12.19 -5.74 14.21
CA GLY A 21 -11.22 -6.70 14.75
C GLY A 21 -10.96 -7.88 13.82
N VAL A 22 -11.97 -8.38 13.11
CA VAL A 22 -11.83 -9.48 12.15
C VAL A 22 -11.10 -9.03 10.88
N SER A 23 -11.41 -7.85 10.35
CA SER A 23 -10.72 -7.31 9.16
C SER A 23 -9.24 -7.04 9.44
N SER A 24 -8.92 -6.42 10.58
CA SER A 24 -7.53 -6.18 10.98
C SER A 24 -6.73 -7.48 11.19
N LYS A 25 -7.35 -8.50 11.79
CA LYS A 25 -6.71 -9.81 11.99
C LYS A 25 -6.46 -10.56 10.69
N ARG A 26 -7.38 -10.48 9.71
CA ARG A 26 -7.20 -11.15 8.41
C ARG A 26 -5.96 -10.63 7.69
N SER A 27 -5.73 -9.31 7.70
CA SER A 27 -4.54 -8.72 7.08
C SER A 27 -3.23 -9.10 7.79
N ALA A 28 -3.22 -9.07 9.12
CA ALA A 28 -2.05 -9.49 9.89
C ALA A 28 -1.70 -10.97 9.62
N ILE A 29 -2.72 -11.83 9.49
CA ILE A 29 -2.53 -13.25 9.17
C ILE A 29 -1.97 -13.42 7.76
N SER A 30 -2.48 -12.72 6.74
CA SER A 30 -1.94 -12.82 5.36
C SER A 30 -0.48 -12.38 5.29
N LEU A 31 -0.09 -11.31 5.97
CA LEU A 31 1.30 -10.85 6.00
C LEU A 31 2.23 -11.86 6.71
N LEU A 32 1.76 -12.47 7.80
CA LEU A 32 2.52 -13.51 8.51
C LEU A 32 2.75 -14.74 7.63
N TRP A 33 1.74 -15.16 6.87
CA TRP A 33 1.90 -16.24 5.89
C TRP A 33 2.86 -15.86 4.77
N ARG A 34 2.79 -14.63 4.26
CA ARG A 34 3.75 -14.13 3.27
C ARG A 34 5.17 -14.21 3.81
N LYS A 35 5.41 -13.69 5.02
CA LYS A 35 6.70 -13.78 5.71
C LYS A 35 7.16 -15.22 5.88
N ALA A 36 6.28 -16.12 6.30
CA ALA A 36 6.62 -17.53 6.46
C ALA A 36 7.06 -18.17 5.13
N LEU A 37 6.33 -17.95 4.04
CA LEU A 37 6.65 -18.48 2.72
C LEU A 37 8.02 -18.01 2.22
N TYR A 38 8.34 -16.73 2.39
CA TYR A 38 9.59 -16.13 1.90
C TYR A 38 10.73 -16.11 2.92
N SER A 39 10.55 -16.73 4.10
CA SER A 39 11.58 -16.81 5.14
C SER A 39 12.65 -17.88 4.88
N THR A 40 12.37 -18.83 3.98
CA THR A 40 13.27 -19.93 3.62
C THR A 40 13.92 -19.70 2.25
N PRO A 41 15.11 -19.05 2.18
CA PRO A 41 15.73 -18.65 0.92
C PRO A 41 16.19 -19.83 0.03
N HIS A 42 16.26 -21.04 0.57
CA HIS A 42 16.60 -22.24 -0.19
C HIS A 42 15.41 -22.87 -0.94
N LEU A 43 14.18 -22.49 -0.59
CA LEU A 43 12.96 -23.09 -1.14
C LEU A 43 12.22 -22.13 -2.09
N MET A 44 12.38 -20.82 -1.92
CA MET A 44 11.75 -19.81 -2.75
C MET A 44 12.74 -18.70 -3.07
N SER A 45 12.60 -18.12 -4.26
CA SER A 45 13.33 -16.90 -4.60
C SER A 45 12.98 -15.78 -3.62
N PRO A 46 13.91 -14.85 -3.34
CA PRO A 46 13.61 -13.68 -2.50
C PRO A 46 12.34 -12.98 -2.98
N TYR A 47 11.53 -12.55 -2.03
CA TYR A 47 10.32 -11.81 -2.34
C TYR A 47 10.66 -10.56 -3.15
N ARG A 48 9.86 -10.29 -4.19
CA ARG A 48 9.92 -9.05 -4.95
C ARG A 48 8.51 -8.66 -5.37
N ALA A 49 8.06 -7.48 -4.92
CA ALA A 49 6.77 -6.94 -5.32
C ALA A 49 6.70 -6.79 -6.85
N PRO A 50 5.55 -7.12 -7.46
CA PRO A 50 5.36 -6.96 -8.90
C PRO A 50 5.38 -5.48 -9.28
N LEU A 51 5.87 -5.21 -10.49
CA LEU A 51 5.71 -3.92 -11.16
C LEU A 51 4.48 -3.99 -12.07
N THR A 52 3.66 -2.94 -12.08
CA THR A 52 2.46 -2.83 -12.92
C THR A 52 2.49 -1.54 -13.73
N GLY A 53 2.03 -1.58 -14.98
CA GLY A 53 1.93 -0.40 -15.85
C GLY A 53 3.25 0.13 -16.41
N CYS A 54 4.38 -0.54 -16.17
CA CYS A 54 5.70 -0.07 -16.58
C CYS A 54 6.03 -0.33 -18.06
N ASP A 55 5.17 -1.03 -18.79
CA ASP A 55 5.26 -1.29 -20.22
C ASP A 55 4.45 -0.28 -21.06
N TRP A 56 3.80 0.69 -20.42
CA TRP A 56 2.99 1.69 -21.10
C TRP A 56 3.88 2.78 -21.73
N PRO A 57 3.45 3.38 -22.86
CA PRO A 57 4.29 4.31 -23.61
C PRO A 57 4.64 5.59 -22.85
N ASP A 58 3.80 6.01 -21.91
CA ASP A 58 3.88 7.31 -21.24
C ASP A 58 4.39 7.21 -19.80
N VAL A 59 5.17 6.17 -19.47
CA VAL A 59 5.71 5.95 -18.13
C VAL A 59 6.73 7.03 -17.76
N ILE A 60 6.60 7.56 -16.54
CA ILE A 60 7.56 8.50 -15.95
C ILE A 60 8.62 7.70 -15.19
N GLU A 61 9.82 7.60 -15.76
CA GLU A 61 10.93 6.87 -15.14
C GLU A 61 11.28 7.43 -13.75
N GLY A 62 11.43 6.55 -12.77
CA GLY A 62 11.75 6.93 -11.38
C GLY A 62 10.57 7.47 -10.59
N SER A 63 9.35 7.44 -11.14
CA SER A 63 8.11 7.85 -10.47
C SER A 63 7.16 6.66 -10.31
N TYR A 64 6.68 6.44 -9.08
CA TYR A 64 5.91 5.24 -8.75
C TYR A 64 4.84 5.51 -7.69
N ALA A 65 3.74 4.75 -7.77
CA ALA A 65 2.82 4.53 -6.66
C ALA A 65 3.13 3.18 -5.96
N VAL A 66 3.43 3.22 -4.67
CA VAL A 66 3.82 2.05 -3.88
C VAL A 66 2.68 1.67 -2.94
N PHE A 67 2.09 0.50 -3.16
CA PHE A 67 0.97 0.00 -2.36
C PHE A 67 1.45 -0.90 -1.24
N LEU A 68 1.17 -0.51 0.01
CA LEU A 68 1.45 -1.34 1.17
C LEU A 68 0.27 -2.27 1.46
N HIS A 69 0.60 -3.39 2.07
CA HIS A 69 -0.38 -4.33 2.60
C HIS A 69 -1.25 -3.68 3.68
N HIS A 70 -2.52 -4.07 3.75
CA HIS A 70 -3.45 -3.57 4.77
C HIS A 70 -2.87 -3.69 6.19
N GLY A 71 -3.02 -2.64 7.01
CA GLY A 71 -2.52 -2.59 8.37
C GLY A 71 -1.00 -2.42 8.50
N CYS A 72 -0.25 -2.31 7.39
CA CYS A 72 1.13 -1.84 7.42
C CYS A 72 1.17 -0.31 7.52
N THR A 73 2.21 0.21 8.19
CA THR A 73 2.40 1.66 8.33
C THR A 73 3.57 2.12 7.48
N LEU A 74 3.50 3.37 7.04
CA LEU A 74 4.54 3.98 6.23
C LEU A 74 5.87 4.05 6.99
N GLU A 75 5.84 4.26 8.31
CA GLU A 75 7.03 4.34 9.16
C GLU A 75 7.78 3.01 9.20
N LYS A 76 7.07 1.89 9.37
CA LYS A 76 7.70 0.55 9.35
C LYS A 76 8.30 0.22 8.00
N HIS A 77 7.61 0.60 6.93
CA HIS A 77 8.12 0.46 5.57
C HIS A 77 9.40 1.30 5.37
N LYS A 78 9.39 2.56 5.81
CA LYS A 78 10.55 3.45 5.78
C LYS A 78 11.73 2.91 6.60
N GLU A 79 11.50 2.32 7.76
CA GLU A 79 12.57 1.67 8.54
C GLU A 79 13.20 0.48 7.80
N GLN A 80 12.39 -0.28 7.08
CA GLN A 80 12.82 -1.45 6.32
C GLN A 80 13.62 -1.06 5.06
N VAL A 81 13.14 -0.06 4.31
CA VAL A 81 13.77 0.45 3.08
C VAL A 81 14.94 1.40 3.38
N GLY A 82 14.77 2.25 4.40
CA GLY A 82 15.61 3.40 4.73
C GLY A 82 17.02 3.09 5.22
N ARG A 83 17.38 1.81 5.32
CA ARG A 83 18.81 1.42 5.40
C ARG A 83 19.57 1.73 4.11
N GLN A 84 18.88 1.97 2.99
CA GLN A 84 19.50 2.18 1.68
C GLN A 84 19.13 3.49 0.97
N GLY A 85 18.27 4.36 1.54
CA GLY A 85 17.92 5.64 0.91
C GLY A 85 17.03 6.53 1.76
N ASN A 86 17.05 7.84 1.50
CA ASN A 86 16.21 8.84 2.20
C ASN A 86 14.81 8.90 1.55
N LEU A 87 14.02 7.84 1.73
CA LEU A 87 12.68 7.70 1.15
C LEU A 87 11.75 8.88 1.53
N ASP A 88 11.92 9.46 2.72
CA ASP A 88 11.15 10.64 3.17
C ASP A 88 11.25 11.82 2.20
N SER A 89 12.42 12.03 1.59
CA SER A 89 12.64 13.12 0.64
C SER A 89 12.06 12.88 -0.76
N ARG A 90 11.62 11.65 -1.04
CA ARG A 90 11.11 11.21 -2.35
C ARG A 90 9.60 11.12 -2.39
N ILE A 91 8.95 10.89 -1.25
CA ILE A 91 7.51 10.77 -1.14
C ILE A 91 6.86 12.12 -1.41
N THR A 92 6.01 12.18 -2.44
CA THR A 92 5.28 13.38 -2.85
C THR A 92 3.87 13.42 -2.28
N HIS A 93 3.24 12.25 -2.12
CA HIS A 93 1.90 12.14 -1.56
C HIS A 93 1.70 10.83 -0.79
N VAL A 94 0.84 10.85 0.21
CA VAL A 94 0.45 9.66 0.98
C VAL A 94 -1.07 9.56 0.97
N PHE A 95 -1.56 8.41 0.52
CA PHE A 95 -2.98 8.11 0.45
C PHE A 95 -3.36 7.14 1.56
N PRO A 96 -4.35 7.47 2.40
CA PRO A 96 -4.70 6.64 3.55
C PRO A 96 -5.29 5.29 3.10
N GLU A 97 -5.15 4.30 3.97
CA GLU A 97 -5.77 2.99 3.81
C GLU A 97 -7.30 3.11 3.70
N THR A 98 -7.89 2.29 2.83
CA THR A 98 -9.36 2.17 2.66
C THR A 98 -9.81 0.73 2.82
N SER A 99 -11.11 0.47 2.70
CA SER A 99 -11.64 -0.90 2.64
C SER A 99 -11.21 -1.67 1.39
N HIS A 100 -10.68 -0.99 0.36
CA HIS A 100 -10.36 -1.61 -0.94
C HIS A 100 -8.86 -1.78 -1.16
N HIS A 101 -8.03 -0.93 -0.57
CA HIS A 101 -6.58 -0.99 -0.70
C HIS A 101 -5.90 -0.59 0.61
N GLY A 102 -4.69 -1.09 0.84
CA GLY A 102 -3.85 -0.63 1.94
C GLY A 102 -3.40 0.82 1.73
N LEU A 103 -2.65 1.36 2.70
CA LEU A 103 -1.99 2.66 2.51
C LEU A 103 -1.08 2.58 1.28
N TYR A 104 -1.09 3.62 0.44
CA TYR A 104 -0.11 3.74 -0.64
C TYR A 104 0.45 5.15 -0.71
N TYR A 105 1.61 5.31 -1.34
CA TYR A 105 2.25 6.61 -1.48
C TYR A 105 2.82 6.78 -2.88
N SER A 106 2.89 8.02 -3.34
CA SER A 106 3.57 8.40 -4.57
C SER A 106 4.99 8.85 -4.25
N THR A 107 5.93 8.50 -5.11
CA THR A 107 7.35 8.83 -4.96
C THR A 107 7.95 9.20 -6.30
N GLU A 108 8.90 10.13 -6.29
CA GLU A 108 9.61 10.59 -7.49
C GLU A 108 11.13 10.49 -7.30
N LYS A 109 11.89 10.45 -8.40
CA LYS A 109 13.36 10.44 -8.41
C LYS A 109 13.94 9.24 -7.65
N VAL A 110 13.26 8.10 -7.74
CA VAL A 110 13.69 6.82 -7.16
C VAL A 110 14.61 6.12 -8.15
N ASP A 111 15.84 5.81 -7.74
CA ASP A 111 16.78 5.05 -8.58
C ASP A 111 16.52 3.53 -8.54
N GLY A 112 17.25 2.77 -9.35
CA GLY A 112 17.08 1.32 -9.43
C GLY A 112 17.41 0.57 -8.13
N VAL A 113 18.33 1.08 -7.31
CA VAL A 113 18.70 0.46 -6.03
C VAL A 113 17.60 0.72 -4.99
N GLU A 114 17.11 1.96 -4.93
CA GLU A 114 15.99 2.35 -4.08
C GLU A 114 14.71 1.58 -4.46
N LEU A 115 14.42 1.45 -5.76
CA LEU A 115 13.28 0.68 -6.25
C LEU A 115 13.39 -0.80 -5.85
N ASP A 116 14.57 -1.39 -5.95
CA ASP A 116 14.78 -2.77 -5.54
C ASP A 116 14.64 -2.97 -4.03
N ALA A 117 15.09 -2.00 -3.23
CA ALA A 117 14.87 -2.01 -1.78
C ALA A 117 13.39 -1.92 -1.43
N ILE A 118 12.63 -1.02 -2.08
CA ILE A 118 11.17 -0.91 -1.91
C ILE A 118 10.50 -2.24 -2.27
N ARG A 119 10.80 -2.80 -3.45
CA ARG A 119 10.17 -4.03 -3.94
C ARG A 119 10.54 -5.25 -3.11
N SER A 120 11.66 -5.23 -2.40
CA SER A 120 12.07 -6.33 -1.53
C SER A 120 11.35 -6.31 -0.17
N ASP A 121 10.67 -5.22 0.19
CA ASP A 121 9.85 -5.20 1.39
C ASP A 121 8.57 -6.02 1.19
N ILE A 122 8.42 -7.05 2.00
CA ILE A 122 7.28 -7.97 1.99
C ILE A 122 5.94 -7.32 2.34
N ALA A 123 6.00 -6.14 2.98
CA ALA A 123 4.85 -5.29 3.23
C ALA A 123 4.36 -4.56 1.97
N VAL A 124 5.12 -4.53 0.88
CA VAL A 124 4.68 -3.93 -0.39
C VAL A 124 3.91 -4.98 -1.20
N ASP A 125 2.66 -4.69 -1.52
CA ASP A 125 1.81 -5.58 -2.33
C ASP A 125 2.10 -5.44 -3.83
N MET A 126 2.32 -4.22 -4.31
CA MET A 126 2.71 -3.91 -5.68
C MET A 126 3.33 -2.52 -5.79
N VAL A 127 4.04 -2.28 -6.89
CA VAL A 127 4.53 -0.96 -7.30
C VAL A 127 4.01 -0.67 -8.70
N GLU A 128 3.28 0.44 -8.85
CA GLU A 128 2.72 0.89 -10.11
C GLU A 128 3.59 2.02 -10.67
N CYS A 129 3.92 1.95 -11.96
CA CYS A 129 4.63 3.01 -12.65
C CYS A 129 3.70 4.19 -12.91
N ASP A 130 4.14 5.40 -12.56
CA ASP A 130 3.37 6.62 -12.86
C ASP A 130 3.41 6.91 -14.36
N LEU A 131 2.37 7.59 -14.83
CA LEU A 131 2.16 7.91 -16.24
C LEU A 131 2.06 9.41 -16.42
N MET A 132 2.55 9.91 -17.55
CA MET A 132 2.25 11.26 -18.01
C MET A 132 0.76 11.33 -18.33
N VAL A 133 0.02 12.11 -17.55
CA VAL A 133 -1.34 12.51 -17.92
C VAL A 133 -1.21 13.68 -18.88
N GLU A 134 -1.41 13.46 -20.17
CA GLU A 134 -1.59 14.56 -21.13
C GLU A 134 -2.88 15.31 -20.78
N VAL A 135 -2.75 16.51 -20.22
CA VAL A 135 -3.87 17.39 -19.85
C VAL A 135 -4.41 18.12 -21.10
N ASP A 136 -4.66 17.40 -22.20
CA ASP A 136 -5.15 18.00 -23.46
C ASP A 136 -6.66 17.81 -23.69
N GLN A 137 -7.40 17.32 -22.69
CA GLN A 137 -8.87 17.22 -22.75
C GLN A 137 -9.59 17.66 -21.47
N LEU A 138 -9.08 18.68 -20.77
CA LEU A 138 -9.99 19.50 -19.97
C LEU A 138 -10.88 20.28 -20.94
N TRP A 139 -12.07 19.73 -21.20
CA TRP A 139 -13.14 20.40 -21.91
C TRP A 139 -13.24 21.85 -21.43
N PRO A 140 -13.23 22.86 -22.31
CA PRO A 140 -13.65 24.18 -21.90
C PRO A 140 -15.10 24.05 -21.43
N CYS A 141 -15.37 24.44 -20.19
CA CYS A 141 -16.73 24.71 -19.76
C CYS A 141 -17.36 25.69 -20.78
N ILE A 142 -18.32 25.21 -21.57
CA ILE A 142 -19.26 26.05 -22.32
C ILE A 142 -20.52 26.19 -21.47
#